data_AF-A0A932XUS8-F1
#
_entry.id   AF-A0A932XUS8-F1
#
_cell.length_a   1.000
_cell.length_b   1.000
_cell.length_c   1.000
_cell.angle_alpha   90.00
_cell.angle_beta   90.00
_cell.angle_gamma   90.00
#
_symmetry.space_group_name_H-M   'P 1'
#
loop_
_entity.id
_entity.type
_entity.pdbx_description
1 polymer ?
#
loop_
_entity_poly.entity_id
_entity_poly.type
_entity_poly.pdbx_seq_one_letter_code
_entity_poly.pdbx_strand_id
1 'polypeptide(L)'
;MEQYRLRIYKLLQMIPKGKVTTYGAIAQYLNISSPRIVGRILHLNTHPEKFPCHRVVYSNGALSPGYAFGGYKAQKRKLAQEGIAFKHEKVLLQKHLVGFFD
;
A
#
# COMPACT_ATOMS: atom_id res chain seq x y z
N MET A 1 -2.18 15.26 10.64
CA MET A 1 -2.38 13.79 10.52
C MET A 1 -3.79 13.45 10.05
N GLU A 2 -4.84 13.93 10.73
CA GLU A 2 -6.23 13.66 10.30
C GLU A 2 -6.56 14.16 8.89
N GLN A 3 -6.05 15.33 8.49
CA GLN A 3 -6.29 15.90 7.16
C GLN A 3 -5.90 14.98 5.99
N TYR A 4 -4.89 14.13 6.19
CA TYR A 4 -4.42 13.19 5.16
C TYR A 4 -5.13 11.85 5.22
N ARG A 5 -5.61 11.43 6.41
CA ARG A 5 -6.21 10.10 6.64
C ARG A 5 -7.35 9.83 5.67
N LEU A 6 -8.31 10.75 5.58
CA LEU A 6 -9.49 10.56 4.71
C LEU A 6 -9.09 10.48 3.23
N ARG A 7 -8.15 11.31 2.77
CA ARG A 7 -7.67 11.32 1.38
C ARG A 7 -6.92 10.03 1.04
N ILE A 8 -6.03 9.57 1.91
CA ILE A 8 -5.31 8.30 1.75
C ILE A 8 -6.30 7.14 1.70
N TYR A 9 -7.29 7.10 2.60
CA TYR A 9 -8.28 6.02 2.65
C TYR A 9 -9.13 5.95 1.38
N LYS A 10 -9.51 7.09 0.80
CA LYS A 10 -10.17 7.13 -0.52
C LYS A 10 -9.28 6.51 -1.60
N LEU A 11 -7.99 6.87 -1.64
CA LEU A 11 -7.06 6.26 -2.61
C LEU A 11 -6.90 4.76 -2.44
N LEU A 12 -6.83 4.26 -1.19
CA LEU A 12 -6.73 2.81 -0.95
C LEU A 12 -7.88 2.03 -1.58
N GLN A 13 -9.09 2.59 -1.56
CA GLN A 13 -10.27 1.96 -2.16
C GLN A 13 -10.23 1.95 -3.69
N MET A 14 -9.49 2.88 -4.30
CA MET A 14 -9.32 2.96 -5.74
C MET A 14 -8.28 1.97 -6.26
N ILE A 15 -7.39 1.44 -5.41
CA ILE A 15 -6.38 0.46 -5.84
C ILE A 15 -7.09 -0.87 -6.13
N PRO A 16 -7.12 -1.38 -7.38
CA PRO A 16 -7.84 -2.60 -7.70
C PRO A 16 -7.26 -3.84 -7.01
N LYS A 17 -8.08 -4.87 -6.84
CA LYS A 17 -7.61 -6.20 -6.43
C LYS A 17 -6.55 -6.68 -7.44
N GLY A 18 -5.44 -7.24 -6.95
CA GLY A 18 -4.36 -7.71 -7.81
C GLY A 18 -3.47 -6.60 -8.38
N LYS A 19 -3.61 -5.37 -7.84
CA LYS A 19 -2.71 -4.24 -8.10
C LYS A 19 -2.15 -3.69 -6.79
N VAL A 20 -1.01 -3.01 -6.89
CA VAL A 20 -0.35 -2.33 -5.78
C VAL A 20 0.03 -0.91 -6.16
N THR A 21 0.20 -0.06 -5.16
CA THR A 21 0.88 1.23 -5.30
C THR A 21 2.02 1.32 -4.28
N THR A 22 2.73 2.44 -4.27
CA THR A 22 3.83 2.67 -3.32
C THR A 22 3.50 3.79 -2.33
N TYR A 23 4.12 3.75 -1.15
CA TYR A 23 4.03 4.86 -0.19
C TYR A 23 4.46 6.20 -0.82
N GLY A 24 5.46 6.16 -1.70
CA GLY A 24 5.95 7.34 -2.44
C GLY A 24 4.91 7.90 -3.40
N ALA A 25 4.26 7.03 -4.17
CA ALA A 25 3.22 7.43 -5.12
C ALA A 25 2.03 8.11 -4.43
N ILE A 26 1.55 7.56 -3.31
CA ILE A 26 0.49 8.20 -2.51
C ILE A 26 0.95 9.56 -1.98
N ALA A 27 2.18 9.64 -1.46
CA ALA A 27 2.70 10.88 -0.90
C ALA A 27 2.83 11.97 -1.96
N GLN A 28 3.37 11.61 -3.13
CA GLN A 28 3.49 12.51 -4.28
C GLN A 28 2.12 13.00 -4.75
N TYR A 29 1.17 12.08 -4.97
CA TYR A 29 -0.16 12.45 -5.48
C TYR A 29 -0.92 13.39 -4.53
N LEU A 30 -0.78 13.20 -3.23
CA LEU A 30 -1.47 14.03 -2.21
C LEU A 30 -0.65 15.23 -1.72
N ASN A 31 0.50 15.52 -2.33
CA ASN A 31 1.44 16.56 -1.88
C ASN A 31 1.80 16.43 -0.38
N ILE A 32 2.03 15.19 0.07
CA ILE A 32 2.47 14.88 1.44
C ILE A 32 3.99 14.88 1.44
N SER A 33 4.59 15.67 2.33
CA SER A 33 6.05 15.89 2.40
C SER A 33 6.89 14.64 2.64
N SER A 34 6.29 13.55 3.14
CA SER A 34 7.03 12.30 3.38
C SER A 34 6.17 11.04 3.22
N PRO A 35 6.66 10.01 2.51
CA PRO A 35 6.05 8.68 2.49
C PRO A 35 5.92 8.04 3.88
N ARG A 36 6.75 8.45 4.85
CA ARG A 36 6.66 7.99 6.24
C ARG A 36 5.37 8.42 6.92
N ILE A 37 4.81 9.57 6.55
CA ILE A 37 3.50 10.04 7.05
C ILE A 37 2.40 9.10 6.56
N VAL A 38 2.44 8.68 5.29
CA VAL A 38 1.52 7.67 4.73
C VAL A 38 1.64 6.38 5.52
N GLY A 39 2.87 5.87 5.72
CA GLY A 39 3.11 4.67 6.51
C GLY A 39 2.54 4.72 7.93
N ARG A 40 2.73 5.83 8.65
CA ARG A 40 2.15 6.04 9.99
C ARG A 40 0.63 6.01 9.97
N ILE A 41 0.00 6.65 8.98
CA ILE A 41 -1.47 6.64 8.83
C ILE A 41 -1.98 5.22 8.53
N LEU A 42 -1.33 4.49 7.64
CA LEU A 42 -1.72 3.11 7.33
C LEU A 42 -1.54 2.16 8.51
N HIS A 43 -0.55 2.41 9.36
CA HIS A 43 -0.34 1.62 10.58
C HIS A 43 -1.46 1.81 11.61
N LEU A 44 -2.17 2.95 11.57
CA LEU A 44 -3.32 3.26 12.43
C LEU A 44 -4.67 2.82 11.82
N ASN A 45 -4.66 2.07 10.72
CA ASN A 45 -5.88 1.59 10.10
C ASN A 45 -6.57 0.55 11.01
N THR A 46 -7.83 0.79 11.37
CA THR A 46 -8.65 -0.14 12.17
C THR A 46 -9.63 -0.95 11.32
N HIS A 47 -9.72 -0.68 10.02
CA HIS A 47 -10.66 -1.31 9.09
C HIS A 47 -9.95 -1.81 7.81
N PRO A 48 -9.03 -2.79 7.91
CA PRO A 48 -8.22 -3.25 6.78
C PRO A 48 -9.01 -3.83 5.61
N GLU A 49 -10.21 -4.37 5.86
CA GLU A 49 -11.08 -4.91 4.80
C GLU A 49 -11.79 -3.80 4.02
N LYS A 50 -12.08 -2.65 4.66
CA LYS A 50 -12.64 -1.46 4.00
C LYS A 50 -11.56 -0.61 3.32
N PHE A 51 -10.35 -0.62 3.86
CA PHE A 51 -9.21 0.17 3.42
C PHE A 51 -8.01 -0.77 3.22
N PRO A 52 -7.81 -1.32 2.01
CA PRO A 52 -6.88 -2.42 1.73
C PRO A 52 -5.41 -1.96 1.72
N CYS A 53 -4.92 -1.56 2.89
CA CYS A 53 -3.56 -1.03 3.09
C CYS A 53 -2.44 -2.04 2.78
N HIS A 54 -2.73 -3.35 2.69
CA HIS A 54 -1.76 -4.34 2.22
C HIS A 54 -1.30 -4.09 0.78
N ARG A 55 -2.12 -3.39 -0.04
CA ARG A 55 -1.80 -3.02 -1.44
C ARG A 55 -0.76 -1.89 -1.56
N VAL A 56 -0.26 -1.34 -0.45
CA VAL A 56 0.79 -0.32 -0.45
C VAL A 56 2.12 -0.94 -0.06
N VAL A 57 3.10 -0.86 -0.97
CA VAL A 57 4.44 -1.47 -0.82
C VAL A 57 5.55 -0.42 -0.88
N TYR A 58 6.79 -0.82 -0.60
CA TYR A 58 7.95 0.06 -0.81
C TYR A 58 8.21 0.30 -2.31
N SER A 59 8.94 1.37 -2.61
CA SER A 59 9.25 1.78 -4.00
C SER A 59 9.99 0.72 -4.82
N ASN A 60 10.73 -0.17 -4.15
CA ASN A 60 11.42 -1.29 -4.78
C ASN A 60 10.60 -2.60 -4.80
N GLY A 61 9.31 -2.55 -4.44
CA GLY A 61 8.42 -3.70 -4.38
C GLY A 61 8.55 -4.54 -3.10
N ALA A 62 9.45 -4.19 -2.18
CA ALA A 62 9.54 -4.88 -0.90
C ALA A 62 8.29 -4.67 -0.03
N LEU A 63 8.01 -5.66 0.80
CA LEU A 63 6.91 -5.65 1.76
C LEU A 63 7.32 -4.99 3.07
N SER A 64 6.35 -4.46 3.82
CA SER A 64 6.59 -3.77 5.08
C SER A 64 6.83 -4.76 6.23
N PRO A 65 8.01 -4.76 6.87
CA PRO A 65 8.25 -5.56 8.08
C PRO A 65 7.26 -5.21 9.19
N GLY A 66 6.94 -3.92 9.33
CA GLY A 66 6.02 -3.36 10.33
C GLY A 66 4.57 -3.26 9.86
N TYR A 67 4.13 -4.10 8.92
CA TYR A 67 2.72 -4.18 8.55
C TYR A 67 1.88 -4.52 9.79
N ALA A 68 0.93 -3.63 10.14
CA ALA A 68 0.22 -3.67 11.42
C ALA A 68 -0.57 -4.98 11.67
N PHE A 69 -0.92 -5.69 10.60
CA PHE A 69 -1.78 -6.87 10.66
C PHE A 69 -0.98 -8.18 10.50
N GLY A 70 0.15 -8.30 11.18
CA GLY A 70 0.98 -9.52 11.22
C GLY A 70 2.25 -9.49 10.37
N GLY A 71 2.80 -8.30 10.12
CA GLY A 71 4.09 -8.10 9.45
C GLY A 71 4.12 -8.52 7.98
N TYR A 72 5.31 -8.54 7.40
CA TYR A 72 5.48 -8.76 5.96
C TYR A 72 4.89 -10.09 5.48
N LYS A 73 4.93 -11.15 6.30
CA LYS A 73 4.37 -12.47 5.95
C LYS A 73 2.85 -12.39 5.77
N ALA A 74 2.14 -11.68 6.64
CA ALA A 74 0.70 -11.48 6.51
C ALA A 74 0.36 -10.60 5.30
N GLN A 75 1.13 -9.55 5.06
CA GLN A 75 1.00 -8.72 3.86
C GLN A 75 1.16 -9.57 2.58
N LYS A 76 2.20 -10.42 2.54
CA LYS A 76 2.48 -11.33 1.40
C LYS A 76 1.30 -12.26 1.13
N ARG A 77 0.74 -12.89 2.17
CA ARG A 77 -0.41 -13.80 2.03
C ARG A 77 -1.62 -13.09 1.44
N LYS A 78 -1.99 -11.91 1.96
CA LYS A 78 -3.12 -11.12 1.42
C LYS A 78 -2.90 -10.76 -0.05
N LEU A 79 -1.71 -10.27 -0.40
CA LEU A 79 -1.36 -9.95 -1.78
C LEU A 79 -1.40 -11.19 -2.70
N ALA A 80 -0.88 -12.34 -2.24
CA ALA A 80 -0.91 -13.59 -3.01
C ALA A 80 -2.35 -14.07 -3.27
N GLN A 81 -3.26 -13.94 -2.30
CA GLN A 81 -4.69 -14.24 -2.47
C GLN A 81 -5.39 -13.33 -3.48
N GLU A 82 -4.79 -12.17 -3.80
CA GLU A 82 -5.24 -11.27 -4.85
C GLU A 82 -4.57 -11.52 -6.20
N GLY A 83 -3.72 -12.54 -6.32
CA GLY A 83 -3.04 -12.89 -7.57
C GLY A 83 -1.78 -12.05 -7.85
N ILE A 84 -1.21 -11.39 -6.84
CA ILE A 84 0.06 -10.66 -6.97
C ILE A 84 1.23 -11.64 -7.16
N ALA A 85 2.01 -11.41 -8.22
CA ALA A 85 3.24 -12.15 -8.48
C ALA A 85 4.44 -11.51 -7.74
N PHE A 86 5.36 -12.37 -7.31
CA PHE A 86 6.57 -12.00 -6.58
C PHE A 86 7.82 -12.50 -7.30
N LYS A 87 8.90 -11.72 -7.22
CA LYS A 87 10.26 -12.16 -7.52
C LYS A 87 11.05 -12.12 -6.21
N HIS A 88 11.40 -13.29 -5.68
CA HIS A 88 11.87 -13.45 -4.29
C HIS A 88 10.84 -12.88 -3.29
N GLU A 89 11.27 -12.00 -2.39
CA GLU A 89 10.43 -11.35 -1.37
C GLU A 89 9.89 -9.97 -1.81
N LYS A 90 9.90 -9.69 -3.12
CA LYS A 90 9.43 -8.41 -3.68
C LYS A 90 8.32 -8.62 -4.68
N VAL A 91 7.33 -7.72 -4.67
CA VAL A 91 6.28 -7.67 -5.69
C VAL A 91 6.92 -7.40 -7.06
N LEU A 92 6.47 -8.10 -8.09
CA LEU A 92 6.85 -7.83 -9.47
C LEU A 92 6.12 -6.56 -9.96
N LEU A 93 6.67 -5.39 -9.62
CA LEU A 93 6.03 -4.09 -9.87
C LEU A 93 5.65 -3.87 -11.33
N GLN A 94 6.46 -4.34 -12.28
CA GLN A 94 6.21 -4.25 -13.73
C GLN A 94 4.82 -4.78 -14.13
N LYS A 95 4.26 -5.74 -13.39
CA LYS A 95 2.96 -6.35 -13.68
C LYS A 95 1.82 -5.73 -12.86
N HIS A 96 2.12 -5.27 -11.64
CA HIS A 96 1.11 -4.98 -10.63
C HIS A 96 1.05 -3.52 -10.18
N LEU A 97 2.02 -2.68 -10.51
CA LEU A 97 2.04 -1.28 -10.09
C LEU A 97 0.96 -0.46 -10.80
N VAL A 98 0.28 0.40 -10.04
CA VAL A 98 -0.63 1.45 -10.56
C VAL A 98 -0.28 2.82 -9.98
N GLY A 99 -0.44 3.84 -10.81
CA GLY A 99 -0.34 5.25 -10.42
C GLY A 99 -1.70 5.86 -10.11
N PHE A 100 -1.73 7.18 -9.93
CA PHE A 100 -2.94 7.97 -9.68
C PHE A 100 -3.08 9.15 -10.67
N PHE A 101 -2.29 9.16 -11.76
CA PHE A 101 -2.09 10.33 -12.64
C PHE A 101 -2.98 10.33 -13.89
N ASP A 102 -4.11 9.61 -13.84
CA ASP A 102 -5.09 9.57 -14.93
C ASP A 102 -6.04 10.78 -14.87
#